data_AF-A0AA37RP30-F1
#
_entry.id   AF-A0AA37RP30-F1
#
_cell.length_a   1.000
_cell.length_b   1.000
_cell.length_c   1.000
_cell.angle_alpha   90.00
_cell.angle_beta   90.00
_cell.angle_gamma   90.00
#
_symmetry.space_group_name_H-M   'P 1'
#
loop_
_entity.id
_entity.type
_entity.pdbx_description
1 polymer ?
#
loop_
_entity_poly.entity_id
_entity_poly.type
_entity_poly.pdbx_seq_one_letter_code
_entity_poly.pdbx_strand_id
1 'polypeptide(L)'
;MSRTDVHAPFRVRVARREIAVRAFHRCAGRECDLPDLDPGWIIRRFGLCYWEFVYTGTNVCSCSMCHWRHRPEERRAAARARLRSMAREWNAEA
;
A
#
# COMPACT_ATOMS: atom_id res chain seq x y z
N MET A 1 6.01 15.01 10.08
CA MET A 1 7.08 14.34 9.30
C MET A 1 8.00 15.41 8.72
N SER A 2 9.31 15.31 8.96
CA SER A 2 10.30 16.17 8.31
C SER A 2 10.34 15.88 6.81
N ARG A 3 10.71 16.87 5.98
CA ARG A 3 10.85 16.70 4.51
C ARG A 3 11.83 15.59 4.15
N THR A 4 12.84 15.32 4.97
CA THR A 4 13.81 14.24 4.76
C THR A 4 13.21 12.86 5.02
N ASP A 5 12.20 12.80 5.89
CA ASP A 5 11.59 11.56 6.35
C ASP A 5 10.61 10.95 5.32
N VAL A 6 10.07 11.79 4.43
CA VAL A 6 9.19 11.33 3.34
C VAL A 6 9.94 10.44 2.34
N HIS A 7 11.26 10.60 2.23
CA HIS A 7 12.13 9.83 1.33
C HIS A 7 12.83 8.67 2.03
N ALA A 8 12.51 8.40 3.32
CA ALA A 8 13.05 7.25 4.01
C ALA A 8 12.69 5.95 3.25
N PRO A 9 13.67 5.05 3.02
CA PRO A 9 13.40 3.78 2.35
C PRO A 9 12.30 2.98 3.06
N PHE A 10 11.47 2.26 2.30
CA PHE A 10 10.36 1.47 2.83
C PHE A 10 10.74 0.62 4.05
N ARG A 11 11.87 -0.09 3.98
CA ARG A 11 12.36 -0.94 5.08
C ARG A 11 12.57 -0.19 6.40
N VAL A 12 13.08 1.04 6.32
CA VAL A 12 13.34 1.90 7.49
C VAL A 12 12.01 2.31 8.11
N ARG A 13 11.02 2.64 7.29
CA ARG A 13 9.69 3.05 7.74
C ARG A 13 8.90 1.90 8.36
N VAL A 14 9.05 0.69 7.82
CA VAL A 14 8.49 -0.53 8.43
C VAL A 14 9.15 -0.80 9.78
N ALA A 15 10.48 -0.75 9.87
CA ALA A 15 11.21 -0.94 11.12
C ALA A 15 10.82 0.10 12.19
N ARG A 16 10.54 1.35 11.79
CA ARG A 16 10.01 2.42 12.66
C ARG A 16 8.52 2.31 12.96
N ARG A 17 7.82 1.31 12.40
CA ARG A 17 6.36 1.11 12.55
C ARG A 17 5.51 2.27 12.03
N GLU A 18 6.05 3.07 11.11
CA GLU A 18 5.30 4.15 10.43
C GLU A 18 4.40 3.61 9.32
N ILE A 19 4.69 2.40 8.83
CA ILE A 19 3.97 1.71 7.77
C ILE A 19 3.58 0.31 8.27
N ALA A 20 2.32 -0.06 8.08
CA ALA A 20 1.81 -1.36 8.44
C ALA A 20 2.22 -2.44 7.42
N VAL A 21 2.63 -3.59 7.95
CA VAL A 21 2.87 -4.83 7.20
C VAL A 21 2.19 -5.99 7.93
N ARG A 22 1.82 -7.03 7.19
CA ARG A 22 1.31 -8.28 7.74
C ARG A 22 2.21 -9.44 7.35
N ALA A 23 2.35 -10.41 8.24
CA ALA A 23 3.04 -11.65 7.94
C ALA A 23 2.20 -12.47 6.95
N PHE A 24 2.80 -12.89 5.85
CA PHE A 24 2.23 -13.86 4.93
C PHE A 24 3.05 -15.15 5.00
N HIS A 25 2.39 -16.25 5.34
CA HIS A 25 3.05 -17.56 5.49
C HIS A 25 2.64 -18.51 4.38
N ARG A 26 3.63 -19.08 3.68
CA ARG A 26 3.46 -20.20 2.74
C ARG A 26 4.26 -21.44 3.16
N CYS A 27 4.88 -21.44 4.33
CA CYS A 27 5.67 -22.58 4.83
C CYS A 27 4.83 -23.85 5.06
N ALA A 28 3.50 -23.74 5.19
CA ALA A 28 2.60 -24.86 5.49
C ALA A 28 3.01 -25.66 6.75
N GLY A 29 3.52 -24.97 7.77
CA GLY A 29 4.00 -25.57 9.01
C GLY A 29 5.44 -26.08 8.98
N ARG A 30 6.17 -25.92 7.87
CA ARG A 30 7.63 -26.09 7.81
C ARG A 30 8.34 -24.93 8.50
N GLU A 31 9.66 -25.05 8.64
CA GLU A 31 10.53 -23.98 9.16
C GLU A 31 10.19 -22.64 8.51
N CYS A 32 9.80 -21.67 9.36
CA CYS A 32 9.33 -20.38 8.92
C CYS A 32 10.54 -19.49 8.63
N ASP A 33 10.71 -19.12 7.37
CA ASP A 33 11.77 -18.25 6.87
C ASP A 33 11.37 -16.76 6.87
N LEU A 34 10.37 -16.38 7.67
CA LEU A 34 9.93 -14.99 7.76
C LEU A 34 11.01 -14.16 8.49
N PRO A 35 11.63 -13.16 7.85
CA PRO A 35 12.70 -12.39 8.47
C PRO A 35 12.16 -11.44 9.54
N ASP A 36 12.99 -11.10 10.53
CA ASP A 36 12.68 -10.02 11.48
C ASP A 36 12.66 -8.64 10.80
N LEU A 37 11.87 -7.72 11.34
CA LEU A 37 11.72 -6.35 10.83
C LEU A 37 12.76 -5.39 11.41
N ASP A 38 14.05 -5.71 11.23
CA ASP A 38 15.15 -4.81 11.60
C ASP A 38 15.53 -3.87 10.44
N PRO A 39 16.10 -2.67 10.64
CA PRO A 39 16.42 -1.73 9.55
C PRO A 39 17.34 -2.28 8.42
N GLY A 40 18.09 -3.34 8.70
CA GLY A 40 18.95 -4.05 7.77
C GLY A 40 18.19 -4.99 6.84
N TRP A 41 16.94 -5.35 7.16
CA TRP A 41 16.11 -6.25 6.35
C TRP A 41 16.01 -5.77 4.91
N ILE A 42 16.19 -6.70 3.98
CA ILE A 42 16.13 -6.40 2.55
C ILE A 42 14.79 -6.91 2.04
N ILE A 43 14.11 -6.09 1.23
CA ILE A 43 12.90 -6.49 0.48
C ILE A 43 13.30 -7.42 -0.67
N ARG A 44 13.99 -8.51 -0.35
CA ARG A 44 14.29 -9.56 -1.30
C ARG A 44 13.36 -10.71 -0.98
N ARG A 45 12.68 -11.20 -2.00
CA ARG A 45 11.72 -12.31 -1.96
C ARG A 45 12.47 -13.65 -1.81
N PHE A 46 13.32 -13.77 -0.80
CA PHE A 46 14.00 -15.01 -0.45
C PHE A 46 13.20 -15.71 0.64
N GLY A 47 12.10 -16.34 0.23
CA GLY A 47 11.36 -17.18 1.15
C GLY A 47 9.95 -17.49 0.73
N LEU A 48 9.41 -18.56 1.32
CA LEU A 48 8.00 -18.93 1.25
C LEU A 48 7.16 -17.97 2.10
N CYS A 49 7.70 -17.51 3.24
CA CYS A 49 7.07 -16.52 4.09
C CYS A 49 7.65 -15.13 3.83
N TYR A 50 6.82 -14.10 3.84
CA TYR A 50 7.25 -12.72 3.58
C TYR A 50 6.33 -11.70 4.26
N TRP A 51 6.83 -10.48 4.41
CA TRP A 51 6.03 -9.34 4.85
C TRP A 51 5.28 -8.72 3.68
N GLU A 52 3.95 -8.69 3.79
CA GLU A 52 3.09 -8.01 2.82
C GLU A 52 2.70 -6.62 3.33
N PHE A 53 2.89 -5.61 2.48
CA PHE A 53 2.46 -4.25 2.77
C PHE A 53 0.93 -4.15 2.88
N VAL A 54 0.47 -3.58 4.01
CA VAL A 54 -0.94 -3.30 4.26
C VAL A 54 -1.22 -1.84 3.92
N TYR A 55 -1.94 -1.62 2.83
CA TYR A 55 -2.37 -0.27 2.46
C TYR A 55 -3.48 0.19 3.41
N THR A 56 -3.25 1.28 4.14
CA THR A 56 -4.20 1.83 5.12
C THR A 56 -5.23 2.78 4.51
N GLY A 57 -5.29 2.92 3.18
CA GLY A 57 -6.20 3.85 2.50
C GLY A 57 -5.67 5.29 2.39
N THR A 58 -4.58 5.60 3.09
CA THR A 58 -3.98 6.93 3.10
C THR A 58 -2.57 6.86 2.52
N ASN A 59 -2.21 7.79 1.63
CA ASN A 59 -0.85 7.91 1.11
C ASN A 59 0.07 8.52 2.18
N VAL A 60 0.27 7.78 3.27
CA VAL A 60 1.12 8.16 4.42
C VAL A 60 2.58 8.39 4.03
N CYS A 61 2.96 8.03 2.80
CA CYS A 61 4.29 8.27 2.25
C CYS A 61 4.34 8.30 0.74
N SER A 62 5.41 8.90 0.21
CA SER A 62 5.74 8.90 -1.22
C SER A 62 6.46 7.63 -1.67
N CYS A 63 6.47 6.56 -0.88
CA CYS A 63 7.12 5.31 -1.30
C CYS A 63 6.38 4.70 -2.50
N SER A 64 7.12 3.97 -3.33
CA SER A 64 6.56 3.34 -4.54
C SER A 64 5.35 2.45 -4.23
N MET A 65 5.30 1.79 -3.07
CA MET A 65 4.17 0.92 -2.68
C MET A 65 2.89 1.70 -2.33
N CYS A 66 3.01 2.79 -1.56
CA CYS A 66 1.87 3.68 -1.28
C CYS A 66 1.42 4.42 -2.54
N HIS A 67 2.35 4.82 -3.39
CA HIS A 67 2.03 5.48 -4.65
C HIS A 67 1.41 4.54 -5.69
N TRP A 68 1.84 3.28 -5.77
CA TRP A 68 1.35 2.30 -6.76
C TRP A 68 -0.04 1.74 -6.43
N ARG A 69 -0.39 1.61 -5.13
CA ARG A 69 -1.74 1.18 -4.70
C ARG A 69 -2.79 2.29 -4.79
N HIS A 70 -2.37 3.55 -4.90
CA HIS A 70 -3.22 4.63 -5.36
C HIS A 70 -3.20 4.57 -6.89
N ARG A 71 -4.24 4.04 -7.52
CA ARG A 71 -4.50 4.32 -8.94
C ARG A 71 -5.44 5.52 -8.98
N PRO A 72 -4.94 6.77 -9.11
CA PRO A 72 -5.78 7.94 -9.25
C PRO A 72 -6.83 7.77 -10.35
N GLU A 73 -6.52 6.96 -11.36
CA GLU A 73 -7.40 6.63 -12.48
C GLU A 73 -8.64 5.86 -12.05
N GLU A 74 -8.55 4.90 -11.14
CA GLU A 74 -9.71 4.14 -10.63
C GLU A 74 -10.64 5.06 -9.83
N ARG A 75 -10.07 5.92 -8.96
CA ARG A 75 -10.84 6.93 -8.21
C ARG A 75 -11.49 7.97 -9.14
N ARG A 76 -10.76 8.42 -10.16
CA ARG A 76 -11.28 9.37 -11.17
C ARG A 76 -12.36 8.71 -12.03
N ALA A 77 -12.20 7.45 -12.40
CA ALA A 77 -13.19 6.70 -13.16
C ALA A 77 -14.49 6.55 -12.36
N ALA A 78 -14.41 6.17 -11.08
CA ALA A 78 -15.56 6.10 -10.19
C ALA A 78 -16.24 7.47 -10.01
N ALA A 79 -15.45 8.54 -9.82
CA ALA A 79 -15.99 9.89 -9.71
C ALA A 79 -16.69 10.35 -11.00
N ARG A 80 -16.10 10.07 -12.18
CA ARG A 80 -16.71 10.37 -13.48
C ARG A 80 -17.99 9.57 -13.70
N ALA A 81 -18.01 8.29 -13.34
CA ALA A 81 -19.19 7.45 -13.44
C ALA A 81 -20.35 8.00 -12.60
N ARG A 82 -20.07 8.43 -11.36
CA ARG A 82 -21.05 9.06 -10.48
C ARG A 82 -21.61 10.36 -11.08
N LEU A 83 -20.74 11.26 -11.54
CA LEU A 83 -21.15 12.52 -12.16
C LEU A 83 -21.98 12.31 -13.43
N ARG A 84 -21.64 11.29 -14.24
CA ARG A 84 -22.43 10.92 -15.42
C ARG A 84 -23.81 10.37 -15.08
N SER A 85 -23.95 9.62 -13.98
CA SER A 85 -25.27 9.16 -13.51
C SER A 85 -26.15 10.35 -13.15
N MET A 86 -25.61 11.26 -12.32
CA MET A 86 -26.32 12.46 -11.90
C MET A 86 -26.72 13.35 -13.09
N ALA A 87 -25.84 13.49 -14.08
CA ALA A 87 -26.15 14.26 -15.28
C ALA A 87 -27.27 13.60 -16.13
N ARG A 88 -27.35 12.27 -16.15
CA ARG A 88 -28.44 11.56 -16.85
C ARG A 88 -29.77 11.71 -16.11
N GLU A 89 -29.75 11.59 -14.79
CA GLU A 89 -30.93 11.82 -13.94
C GLU A 89 -31.47 13.23 -14.15
N TRP A 90 -30.59 14.24 -14.05
CA TRP A 90 -30.94 15.64 -14.30
C TRP A 90 -31.54 15.88 -15.69
N ASN A 91 -30.95 15.28 -16.73
CA ASN A 91 -31.44 15.41 -18.10
C ASN A 91 -32.70 14.59 -18.39
N ALA A 92 -33.08 13.66 -17.52
CA ALA A 92 -34.31 12.89 -17.64
C ALA A 92 -35.49 13.56 -16.92
N GLU A 93 -35.19 14.47 -15.98
CA GLU A 93 -36.17 15.30 -15.27
C GLU A 93 -36.41 16.67 -15.94
N ALA A 94 -35.65 17.00 -17.00
CA ALA A 94 -35.77 18.21 -17.81
C ALA A 94 -36.47 17.93 -19.15
#